data_AF-A0A7W4GY51-F1
#
_entry.id   AF-A0A7W4GY51-F1
#
_cell.length_a   1.000
_cell.length_b   1.000
_cell.length_c   1.000
_cell.angle_alpha   90.00
_cell.angle_beta   90.00
_cell.angle_gamma   90.00
#
_symmetry.space_group_name_H-M   'P 1'
#
loop_
_entity.id
_entity.type
_entity.pdbx_description
1 polymer ?
#
loop_
_entity_poly.entity_id
_entity_poly.type
_entity_poly.pdbx_seq_one_letter_code
_entity_poly.pdbx_strand_id
1 'polypeptide(L)'
;MAMNEIRQQARKSAAERVARLRQQRADVVKKQEDLSATVMTALAERDAVIADAERRAGAALKELASSGLSLAQAAQWCDLVDKDAARLMRLAAQPTAAKGASTARENVSGDQ
;
A
#
# COMPACT_ATOMS: atom_id res chain seq x y z
N MET A 1 -9.48 -44.79 41.58
CA MET A 1 -8.72 -44.64 40.32
C MET A 1 -9.55 -43.96 39.22
N ALA A 2 -10.79 -44.39 38.95
CA ALA A 2 -11.67 -43.81 37.92
C ALA A 2 -11.83 -42.27 37.93
N MET A 3 -12.04 -41.63 39.08
CA MET A 3 -12.22 -40.17 39.15
C MET A 3 -10.97 -39.36 38.76
N ASN A 4 -9.77 -39.91 38.95
CA ASN A 4 -8.53 -39.25 38.54
C ASN A 4 -8.35 -39.34 37.02
N GLU A 5 -8.65 -40.49 36.42
CA GLU A 5 -8.62 -40.73 34.97
C GLU A 5 -9.63 -39.83 34.24
N ILE A 6 -10.85 -39.71 34.77
CA ILE A 6 -11.88 -38.79 34.24
C ILE A 6 -11.35 -37.34 34.24
N ARG A 7 -10.72 -36.90 35.33
CA ARG A 7 -10.13 -35.54 35.41
C ARG A 7 -8.98 -35.35 34.42
N GLN A 8 -8.11 -36.34 34.24
CA GLN A 8 -7.01 -36.25 33.27
C GLN A 8 -7.53 -36.19 31.83
N GLN A 9 -8.51 -37.03 31.50
CA GLN A 9 -9.14 -37.01 30.18
C GLN A 9 -9.83 -35.66 29.91
N ALA A 10 -10.56 -35.13 30.90
CA ALA A 10 -11.18 -33.81 30.78
C ALA A 10 -10.16 -32.69 30.55
N ARG A 11 -9.02 -32.72 31.25
CA ARG A 11 -7.91 -31.76 31.05
C ARG A 11 -7.30 -31.86 29.66
N LYS A 12 -7.05 -33.08 29.17
CA LYS A 12 -6.52 -33.30 27.83
C LYS A 12 -7.47 -32.76 26.76
N SER A 13 -8.76 -33.12 26.84
CA SER A 13 -9.79 -32.62 25.91
C SER A 13 -9.91 -31.09 25.95
N ALA A 14 -9.83 -30.48 27.15
CA ALA A 14 -9.84 -29.03 27.30
C ALA A 14 -8.60 -28.38 26.67
N ALA A 15 -7.40 -28.94 26.90
CA ALA A 15 -6.15 -28.43 26.33
C ALA A 15 -6.17 -28.50 24.81
N GLU A 16 -6.62 -29.61 24.22
CA GLU A 16 -6.75 -29.76 22.77
C GLU A 16 -7.74 -28.76 22.16
N ARG A 17 -8.88 -28.52 22.82
CA ARG A 17 -9.85 -27.51 22.37
C ARG A 17 -9.23 -26.10 22.40
N VAL A 18 -8.53 -25.75 23.47
CA VAL A 18 -7.85 -24.45 23.58
C VAL A 18 -6.76 -24.30 22.53
N ALA A 19 -5.98 -25.35 22.27
CA ALA A 19 -4.94 -25.35 21.23
C ALA A 19 -5.56 -25.11 19.84
N ARG A 20 -6.65 -25.81 19.50
CA ARG A 20 -7.35 -25.59 18.21
C ARG A 20 -7.86 -24.15 18.07
N LEU A 21 -8.44 -23.58 19.12
CA LEU A 21 -8.93 -22.19 19.08
C LEU A 21 -7.79 -21.18 18.93
N ARG A 22 -6.65 -21.42 19.58
CA ARG A 22 -5.46 -20.59 19.42
C ARG A 22 -4.92 -20.66 17.99
N GLN A 23 -4.84 -21.87 17.43
CA GLN A 23 -4.41 -22.06 16.05
C GLN A 23 -5.34 -21.35 15.07
N GLN A 24 -6.66 -21.53 15.20
CA GLN A 24 -7.63 -20.85 14.34
C GLN A 24 -7.51 -19.32 14.40
N ARG A 25 -7.28 -18.76 15.59
CA ARG A 25 -7.04 -17.32 15.75
C ARG A 25 -5.74 -16.89 15.06
N ALA A 26 -4.66 -17.66 15.22
CA ALA A 26 -3.40 -17.39 14.56
C ALA A 26 -3.54 -17.45 13.02
N ASP A 27 -4.28 -18.43 12.49
CA ASP A 27 -4.51 -18.56 11.05
C ASP A 27 -5.33 -17.39 10.50
N VAL A 28 -6.34 -16.91 11.24
CA VAL A 28 -7.12 -15.73 10.86
C VAL A 28 -6.25 -14.48 10.85
N VAL A 29 -5.44 -14.25 11.88
CA VAL A 29 -4.52 -13.10 11.95
C VAL A 29 -3.51 -13.16 10.80
N LYS A 30 -2.88 -14.31 10.58
CA LYS A 30 -1.94 -14.50 9.46
C LYS A 30 -2.58 -14.17 8.12
N LYS A 31 -3.81 -14.66 7.88
CA LYS A 31 -4.54 -14.34 6.65
C LYS A 31 -4.86 -12.84 6.52
N GLN A 32 -5.18 -12.17 7.63
CA GLN A 32 -5.43 -10.72 7.63
C GLN A 32 -4.14 -9.95 7.31
N GLU A 33 -3.01 -10.36 7.88
CA GLU A 33 -1.69 -9.77 7.61
C GLU A 33 -1.32 -9.93 6.13
N ASP A 34 -1.43 -11.14 5.58
CA ASP A 34 -1.13 -11.43 4.17
C ASP A 34 -2.00 -10.61 3.21
N LEU A 35 -3.31 -10.52 3.49
CA LEU A 35 -4.23 -9.71 2.68
C LEU A 35 -3.93 -8.22 2.81
N SER A 36 -3.61 -7.74 4.00
CA SER A 36 -3.25 -6.33 4.22
C SER A 36 -1.99 -5.95 3.44
N ALA A 37 -0.96 -6.81 3.46
CA ALA A 37 0.26 -6.62 2.70
C ALA A 37 -0.02 -6.61 1.19
N THR A 38 -0.87 -7.51 0.71
CA THR A 38 -1.29 -7.55 -0.69
C THR A 38 -1.98 -6.25 -1.13
N VAL A 39 -2.93 -5.75 -0.33
CA VAL A 39 -3.64 -4.50 -0.63
C VAL A 39 -2.68 -3.32 -0.64
N MET A 40 -1.81 -3.20 0.35
CA MET A 40 -0.85 -2.10 0.45
C MET A 40 0.13 -2.10 -0.72
N THR A 41 0.63 -3.26 -1.13
CA THR A 41 1.51 -3.40 -2.30
C THR A 41 0.78 -2.98 -3.58
N ALA A 42 -0.43 -3.48 -3.82
CA ALA A 42 -1.19 -3.15 -5.02
C ALA A 42 -1.50 -1.63 -5.11
N LEU A 43 -1.82 -0.99 -3.98
CA LEU A 43 -2.01 0.47 -3.93
C LEU A 43 -0.70 1.21 -4.24
N ALA A 44 0.42 0.79 -3.65
CA ALA A 44 1.73 1.41 -3.88
C ALA A 44 2.24 1.24 -5.33
N GLU A 45 1.90 0.13 -5.99
CA GLU A 45 2.15 -0.11 -7.41
C GLU A 45 1.28 0.80 -8.29
N ARG A 46 -0.03 0.82 -8.03
CA ARG A 46 -0.98 1.70 -8.74
C ARG A 46 -0.55 3.16 -8.64
N ASP A 47 -0.23 3.63 -7.44
CA ASP A 47 0.14 5.02 -7.21
C ASP A 47 1.46 5.37 -7.91
N ALA A 48 2.39 4.41 -8.03
CA ALA A 48 3.61 4.60 -8.81
C ALA A 48 3.31 4.75 -10.32
N VAL A 49 2.40 3.92 -10.86
CA VAL A 49 1.96 4.00 -12.27
C VAL A 49 1.23 5.32 -12.53
N ILE A 50 0.32 5.74 -11.64
CA ILE A 50 -0.38 7.02 -11.74
C ILE A 50 0.63 8.18 -11.72
N ALA A 51 1.54 8.19 -10.75
CA ALA A 51 2.53 9.26 -10.65
C ALA A 51 3.43 9.34 -11.89
N ASP A 52 3.79 8.20 -12.49
CA ASP A 52 4.54 8.18 -13.75
C ASP A 52 3.73 8.72 -14.93
N ALA A 53 2.47 8.29 -15.06
CA ALA A 53 1.57 8.78 -16.10
C ALA A 53 1.36 10.30 -15.99
N GLU A 54 1.14 10.82 -14.78
CA GLU A 54 0.97 12.26 -14.55
C GLU A 54 2.24 13.05 -14.87
N ARG A 55 3.43 12.53 -14.53
CA ARG A 55 4.69 13.19 -14.92
C ARG A 55 4.86 13.23 -16.44
N ARG A 56 4.61 12.12 -17.14
CA ARG A 56 4.69 12.07 -18.61
C ARG A 56 3.67 13.00 -19.26
N ALA A 57 2.45 13.06 -18.74
CA ALA A 57 1.42 13.99 -19.20
C ALA A 57 1.86 15.46 -19.00
N GLY A 58 2.41 15.79 -17.82
CA GLY A 58 2.94 17.13 -17.56
C GLY A 58 4.15 17.49 -18.44
N ALA A 59 5.02 16.54 -18.74
CA ALA A 59 6.13 16.76 -19.67
C ALA A 59 5.61 17.04 -21.09
N ALA A 60 4.66 16.26 -21.58
CA ALA A 60 4.02 16.51 -22.87
C ALA A 60 3.29 17.85 -22.91
N LEU A 61 2.59 18.23 -21.84
CA LEU A 61 1.93 19.53 -21.72
C LEU A 61 2.94 20.69 -21.74
N LYS A 62 4.10 20.52 -21.09
CA LYS A 62 5.20 21.51 -21.11
C LYS A 62 5.77 21.68 -22.52
N GLU A 63 5.99 20.58 -23.24
CA GLU A 63 6.44 20.63 -24.64
C GLU A 63 5.40 21.32 -25.54
N LEU A 64 4.10 21.01 -25.34
CA LEU A 64 3.02 21.68 -26.06
C LEU A 64 2.97 23.19 -25.77
N ALA A 65 3.12 23.61 -24.51
CA ALA A 65 3.22 25.03 -24.18
C ALA A 65 4.45 25.69 -24.82
N SER A 66 5.57 24.96 -24.91
CA SER A 66 6.81 25.44 -25.51
C SER A 66 6.71 25.69 -27.02
N SER A 67 5.65 25.23 -27.69
CA SER A 67 5.37 25.54 -29.09
C SER A 67 4.77 26.95 -29.31
N GLY A 68 4.85 27.83 -28.31
CA GLY A 68 4.35 29.21 -28.36
C GLY A 68 2.95 29.41 -27.80
N LEU A 69 2.38 28.39 -27.13
CA LEU A 69 1.09 28.48 -26.48
C LEU A 69 1.24 28.92 -25.03
N SER A 70 0.29 29.71 -24.52
CA SER A 70 0.16 29.86 -23.07
C SER A 70 -0.30 28.53 -22.45
N LEU A 71 -0.05 28.34 -21.15
CA LEU A 71 -0.48 27.13 -20.44
C LEU A 71 -2.00 26.91 -20.53
N ALA A 72 -2.81 27.97 -20.48
CA ALA A 72 -4.26 27.88 -20.60
C ALA A 72 -4.70 27.40 -22.00
N GLN A 73 -4.04 27.88 -23.05
CA GLN A 73 -4.30 27.41 -24.42
C GLN A 73 -3.88 25.95 -24.59
N ALA A 74 -2.70 25.57 -24.11
CA ALA A 74 -2.25 24.17 -24.13
C ALA A 74 -3.21 23.25 -23.34
N ALA A 75 -3.73 23.72 -22.19
CA ALA A 75 -4.73 23.00 -21.41
C ALA A 75 -6.04 22.81 -22.18
N GLN A 76 -6.51 23.84 -22.89
CA GLN A 76 -7.70 23.77 -23.73
C GLN A 76 -7.58 22.73 -24.85
N TRP A 77 -6.40 22.59 -25.48
CA TRP A 77 -6.14 21.51 -26.46
C TRP A 77 -6.27 20.11 -25.88
N CYS A 78 -6.10 19.97 -24.56
CA CYS A 78 -6.18 18.71 -23.84
C CYS A 78 -7.49 18.53 -23.05
N ASP A 79 -8.45 19.46 -23.18
CA ASP A 79 -9.67 19.51 -22.37
C ASP A 79 -9.40 19.47 -20.86
N LEU A 80 -8.32 20.13 -20.43
CA LEU A 80 -7.91 20.22 -19.03
C LEU A 80 -8.37 21.53 -18.41
N VAL A 81 -8.87 21.45 -17.18
CA VAL A 81 -9.07 22.65 -16.35
C VAL A 81 -7.73 23.19 -15.85
N ASP A 82 -7.65 24.51 -15.63
CA ASP A 82 -6.41 25.20 -15.25
C ASP A 82 -5.70 24.58 -14.04
N LYS A 83 -6.48 24.11 -13.05
CA LYS A 83 -5.95 23.48 -11.84
C LYS A 83 -5.20 22.18 -12.15
N ASP A 84 -5.72 21.38 -13.07
CA ASP A 84 -5.11 20.10 -13.45
C ASP A 84 -3.88 20.34 -14.32
N ALA A 85 -3.95 21.28 -15.27
CA ALA A 85 -2.80 21.70 -16.06
C ALA A 85 -1.65 22.21 -15.17
N ALA A 86 -1.94 23.07 -14.19
CA ALA A 86 -0.96 23.56 -13.24
C ALA A 86 -0.41 22.44 -12.33
N ARG A 87 -1.24 21.47 -11.94
CA ARG A 87 -0.79 20.28 -11.19
C ARG A 87 0.18 19.45 -12.01
N LEU A 88 -0.15 19.12 -13.26
CA LEU A 88 0.71 18.34 -14.15
C LEU A 88 2.05 19.03 -14.42
N MET A 89 2.04 20.35 -14.66
CA MET A 89 3.25 21.15 -14.84
C MET A 89 4.18 21.09 -13.61
N ARG A 90 3.62 21.16 -12.40
CA ARG A 90 4.39 20.99 -11.17
C ARG A 90 4.97 19.58 -11.04
N LEU A 91 4.18 18.55 -11.34
CA LEU A 91 4.63 17.16 -11.26
C LEU A 91 5.78 16.87 -12.23
N ALA A 92 5.74 17.42 -13.45
CA ALA A 92 6.81 17.29 -14.43
C ALA A 92 8.12 18.01 -14.03
N ALA A 93 8.04 19.04 -13.17
CA ALA A 93 9.20 19.74 -12.65
C ALA A 93 9.88 19.02 -11.47
N GLN A 94 9.21 18.03 -10.87
CA GLN A 94 9.80 17.27 -9.77
C GLN A 94 10.80 16.24 -10.32
N PRO A 95 11.99 16.10 -9.70
CA PRO A 95 12.91 15.04 -10.05
C PRO A 95 12.24 13.69 -9.84
N THR A 96 12.45 12.75 -10.77
CA THR A 96 12.06 11.36 -10.59
C THR A 96 12.81 10.80 -9.39
N ALA A 97 12.20 10.83 -8.22
CA ALA A 97 12.74 10.15 -7.05
C ALA A 97 12.84 8.68 -7.43
N ALA A 98 14.07 8.21 -7.71
CA ALA A 98 14.36 6.80 -7.88
C ALA A 98 13.85 6.11 -6.62
N LYS A 99 12.85 5.25 -6.79
CA LYS A 99 12.17 4.53 -5.72
C LYS A 99 13.19 3.59 -5.08
N GLY A 100 13.85 4.06 -4.04
CA GLY A 100 15.00 3.41 -3.40
C GLY A 100 15.25 3.95 -2.00
N ALA A 101 14.23 4.00 -1.16
CA ALA A 101 14.39 4.10 0.28
C ALA A 101 13.13 3.51 0.94
N SER A 102 13.04 2.18 0.85
CA SER A 102 12.28 1.43 1.83
C SER A 102 12.98 1.63 3.17
N THR A 103 12.59 2.65 3.93
CA THR A 103 12.90 2.68 5.37
C THR A 103 11.82 1.88 6.07
N ALA A 104 11.93 0.55 5.93
CA ALA A 104 11.46 -0.35 6.97
C ALA A 104 12.25 0.00 8.24
N ARG A 105 11.70 0.87 9.08
CA ARG A 105 12.11 0.95 10.48
C ARG A 105 11.41 -0.20 11.20
N GLU A 106 11.97 -1.39 11.03
CA GLU A 106 11.85 -2.44 12.03
C GLU A 106 12.59 -1.95 13.28
N ASN A 107 11.82 -1.42 14.24
CA ASN A 107 12.22 -1.44 15.65
C ASN A 107 11.12 -2.19 16.41
N VAL A 108 11.03 -3.51 16.20
CA VAL A 108 10.49 -4.39 17.24
C VAL A 108 11.58 -4.50 18.30
N SER A 109 11.54 -3.61 19.27
CA SER A 109 12.28 -3.75 20.52
C SER A 109 11.53 -4.77 21.38
N GLY A 110 11.88 -6.05 21.22
CA GLY A 110 11.69 -7.02 22.28
C GLY A 110 12.79 -6.82 23.30
N ASP A 111 12.45 -6.23 24.45
CA ASP A 111 12.97 -6.59 25.78
C ASP A 111 12.29 -5.69 26.83
N GLN A 112 11.41 -6.30 27.63
CA GLN A 112 11.22 -6.12 29.09
C GLN A 112 9.97 -6.86 29.56
#